data_AF-A0A439DT67-F1
#
_entry.id   AF-A0A439DT67-F1
#
_cell.length_a   1.000
_cell.length_b   1.000
_cell.length_c   1.000
_cell.angle_alpha   90.00
_cell.angle_beta   90.00
_cell.angle_gamma   90.00
#
_symmetry.space_group_name_H-M   'P 1'
#
loop_
_entity.id
_entity.type
_entity.pdbx_description
1 polymer ?
#
loop_
_entity_poly.entity_id
_entity_poly.type
_entity_poly.pdbx_seq_one_letter_code
_entity_poly.pdbx_strand_id
1 'polypeptide(L)'
;MGSAAEDAQDAAEPQQRPPAALGSRAGRVAAIKKAMEEIRRQDARDAEADAADMARQEQYLQRVESGETLAGTPPAGIDQVRLWRARIAREQRRLAPLINVRGTAEANARRDIRKNLRKAQAGLQRAQQDQATGAVDHRGSAARTRDRDRARRGPKAGPVVNLTDPQARLMVEGSGGGSVQGYNSQIASSDDHFVIGVHLSQDANDLHRWTPATATQRNTMRTNRV
;
A
#
# COMPACT_ATOMS: atom_id res chain seq x y z
N MET A 1 -42.97 -13.42 -43.32
CA MET A 1 -42.30 -14.68 -42.92
C MET A 1 -40.84 -14.57 -43.33
N GLY A 2 -39.99 -14.06 -42.43
CA GLY A 2 -38.54 -13.98 -42.62
C GLY A 2 -37.88 -15.18 -41.93
N SER A 3 -37.02 -15.89 -42.64
CA SER A 3 -36.43 -17.17 -42.22
C SER A 3 -35.42 -17.02 -41.09
N ALA A 4 -35.57 -17.88 -40.09
CA ALA A 4 -34.72 -18.05 -38.92
C ALA A 4 -33.35 -18.68 -39.27
N ALA A 5 -32.39 -17.88 -39.77
CA ALA A 5 -31.07 -18.38 -40.13
C ALA A 5 -29.87 -17.48 -39.73
N GLU A 6 -30.07 -16.39 -38.96
CA GLU A 6 -28.96 -15.50 -38.57
C GLU A 6 -28.56 -15.55 -37.08
N ASP A 7 -29.24 -16.34 -36.25
CA ASP A 7 -29.00 -16.41 -34.79
C ASP A 7 -28.25 -17.69 -34.34
N ALA A 8 -27.15 -18.05 -35.01
CA ALA A 8 -26.36 -19.23 -34.64
C ALA A 8 -24.84 -19.05 -34.75
N GLN A 9 -24.33 -17.87 -34.41
CA GLN A 9 -22.92 -17.70 -34.04
C GLN A 9 -22.83 -17.41 -32.54
N ASP A 10 -23.28 -18.39 -31.76
CA ASP A 10 -23.02 -18.42 -30.33
C ASP A 10 -21.51 -18.60 -30.14
N ALA A 11 -20.89 -17.59 -29.55
CA ALA A 11 -19.46 -17.45 -29.40
C ALA A 11 -18.90 -18.60 -28.55
N ALA A 12 -18.34 -19.61 -29.20
CA ALA A 12 -17.43 -20.53 -28.54
C ALA A 12 -16.20 -19.73 -28.11
N GLU A 13 -16.16 -19.30 -26.85
CA GLU A 13 -14.96 -18.74 -26.25
C GLU A 13 -13.78 -19.66 -26.57
N PRO A 14 -12.67 -19.15 -27.14
CA PRO A 14 -11.52 -19.98 -27.39
C PRO A 14 -11.02 -20.51 -26.04
N GLN A 15 -11.19 -21.81 -25.82
CA GLN A 15 -10.68 -22.49 -24.63
C GLN A 15 -9.20 -22.15 -24.50
N GLN A 16 -8.85 -21.32 -23.52
CA GLN A 16 -7.48 -20.88 -23.29
C GLN A 16 -6.61 -22.10 -23.00
N ARG A 17 -5.91 -22.59 -24.03
CA ARG A 17 -4.96 -23.69 -23.85
C ARG A 17 -3.81 -23.18 -22.97
N PRO A 18 -3.38 -23.96 -21.98
CA PRO A 18 -2.21 -23.60 -21.21
C PRO A 18 -1.00 -23.44 -22.15
N PRO A 19 -0.07 -22.51 -21.86
CA PRO A 19 1.14 -22.31 -22.64
C PRO A 19 1.86 -23.62 -22.91
N ALA A 20 2.37 -23.80 -24.13
CA ALA A 20 3.04 -25.03 -24.55
C ALA A 20 4.18 -25.46 -23.59
N ALA A 21 4.84 -24.49 -22.96
CA ALA A 21 5.86 -24.73 -21.94
C ALA A 21 5.35 -25.58 -20.76
N LEU A 22 4.09 -25.43 -20.34
CA LEU A 22 3.50 -26.19 -19.23
C LEU A 22 3.14 -27.64 -19.58
N GLY A 23 3.19 -28.00 -20.87
CA GLY A 23 2.98 -29.39 -21.32
C GLY A 23 4.04 -30.35 -20.77
N SER A 24 5.27 -29.86 -20.53
CA SER A 24 6.38 -30.66 -20.00
C SER A 24 6.54 -30.53 -18.48
N ARG A 25 7.08 -31.58 -17.83
CA ARG A 25 7.47 -31.51 -16.41
C ARG A 25 8.48 -30.39 -16.15
N ALA A 26 9.47 -30.24 -17.03
CA ALA A 26 10.51 -29.22 -16.91
C ALA A 26 9.92 -27.80 -16.93
N GLY A 27 8.99 -27.52 -17.86
CA GLY A 27 8.36 -26.21 -17.93
C GLY A 27 7.41 -25.92 -16.78
N ARG A 28 6.69 -26.93 -16.24
CA ARG A 28 5.92 -26.76 -14.99
C ARG A 28 6.83 -26.41 -13.80
N VAL A 29 7.97 -27.07 -13.67
CA VAL A 29 8.96 -26.76 -12.61
C VAL A 29 9.50 -25.33 -12.77
N ALA A 30 9.81 -24.91 -13.99
CA ALA A 30 10.26 -23.55 -14.26
C ALA A 30 9.19 -22.50 -13.91
N ALA A 31 7.93 -22.77 -14.21
CA ALA A 31 6.81 -21.90 -13.86
C ALA A 31 6.62 -21.79 -12.34
N ILE A 32 6.68 -22.91 -11.62
CA ILE A 32 6.65 -22.93 -10.15
C ILE A 32 7.80 -22.10 -9.57
N LYS A 33 9.02 -22.25 -10.11
CA LYS A 33 10.18 -21.46 -9.66
C LYS A 33 9.96 -19.95 -9.82
N LYS A 34 9.44 -19.52 -10.98
CA LYS A 34 9.09 -18.11 -11.23
C LYS A 34 7.98 -17.61 -10.30
N ALA A 35 6.97 -18.44 -10.04
CA ALA A 35 5.90 -18.13 -9.09
C ALA A 35 6.44 -17.94 -7.66
N MET A 36 7.36 -18.79 -7.21
CA MET A 36 8.03 -18.63 -5.91
C MET A 36 8.89 -17.37 -5.84
N GLU A 37 9.57 -17.00 -6.92
CA GLU A 37 10.30 -15.73 -6.98
C GLU A 37 9.36 -14.52 -6.89
N GLU A 38 8.17 -14.58 -7.50
CA GLU A 38 7.17 -13.53 -7.34
C GLU A 38 6.65 -13.44 -5.90
N ILE A 39 6.41 -14.56 -5.21
CA ILE A 39 6.06 -14.56 -3.78
C ILE A 39 7.14 -13.84 -2.97
N ARG A 40 8.42 -14.19 -3.18
CA ARG A 40 9.53 -13.51 -2.49
C ARG A 40 9.58 -12.01 -2.77
N ARG A 41 9.24 -11.56 -3.99
CA ARG A 41 9.14 -10.14 -4.32
C ARG A 41 7.94 -9.47 -3.64
N GLN A 42 6.84 -10.17 -3.45
CA GLN A 42 5.69 -9.67 -2.67
C GLN A 42 6.08 -9.52 -1.21
N ASP A 43 6.70 -10.54 -0.61
CA ASP A 43 7.17 -10.52 0.77
C ASP A 43 8.19 -9.39 1.00
N ALA A 44 9.12 -9.18 0.07
CA ALA A 44 10.10 -8.09 0.15
C ALA A 44 9.43 -6.70 0.12
N ARG A 45 8.42 -6.50 -0.74
CA ARG A 45 7.63 -5.25 -0.78
C ARG A 45 6.84 -5.03 0.50
N ASP A 46 6.25 -6.10 1.04
CA ASP A 46 5.53 -6.04 2.31
C ASP A 46 6.47 -5.67 3.47
N ALA A 47 7.66 -6.27 3.51
CA ALA A 47 8.70 -5.96 4.49
C ALA A 47 9.21 -4.51 4.36
N GLU A 48 9.40 -4.01 3.15
CA GLU A 48 9.79 -2.62 2.90
C GLU A 48 8.70 -1.64 3.37
N ALA A 49 7.43 -1.94 3.09
CA ALA A 49 6.31 -1.13 3.56
C ALA A 49 6.21 -1.09 5.09
N ASP A 50 6.45 -2.22 5.76
CA ASP A 50 6.49 -2.31 7.21
C ASP A 50 7.67 -1.54 7.80
N ALA A 51 8.86 -1.66 7.19
CA ALA A 51 10.03 -0.88 7.57
C ALA A 51 9.81 0.62 7.39
N ALA A 52 9.13 1.03 6.33
CA ALA A 52 8.77 2.43 6.10
C ALA A 52 7.76 2.95 7.14
N ASP A 53 6.80 2.12 7.58
CA ASP A 53 5.91 2.45 8.69
C ASP A 53 6.69 2.63 10.00
N MET A 54 7.62 1.71 10.31
CA MET A 54 8.47 1.81 11.50
C MET A 54 9.33 3.08 11.47
N ALA A 55 9.92 3.41 10.32
CA ALA A 55 10.68 4.64 10.14
C ALA A 55 9.81 5.89 10.37
N ARG A 56 8.57 5.91 9.86
CA ARG A 56 7.61 7.00 10.12
C ARG A 56 7.25 7.13 11.60
N GLN A 57 7.03 6.02 12.29
CA GLN A 57 6.74 6.01 13.73
C GLN A 57 7.91 6.60 14.53
N GLU A 58 9.13 6.17 14.22
CA GLU A 58 10.35 6.63 14.92
C GLU A 58 10.61 8.11 14.66
N GLN A 59 10.52 8.56 13.40
CA GLN A 59 10.66 9.98 13.06
C GLN A 59 9.61 10.85 13.77
N TYR A 60 8.37 10.37 13.86
CA TYR A 60 7.32 11.07 14.60
C TYR A 60 7.67 11.20 16.09
N LEU A 61 8.14 10.12 16.72
CA LEU A 61 8.54 10.14 18.14
C LEU A 61 9.70 11.11 18.39
N GLN A 62 10.74 11.07 17.55
CA GLN A 62 11.89 11.98 17.66
C GLN A 62 11.48 13.45 17.61
N ARG A 63 10.56 13.79 16.71
CA ARG A 63 10.00 15.16 16.60
C ARG A 63 9.20 15.57 17.83
N VAL A 64 8.39 14.66 18.40
CA VAL A 64 7.66 14.97 19.64
C VAL A 64 8.60 15.13 20.83
N GLU A 65 9.66 14.32 20.91
CA GLU A 65 10.67 14.38 21.96
C GLU A 65 11.51 15.66 21.92
N SER A 66 11.85 16.13 20.71
CA SER A 66 12.51 17.43 20.51
C SER A 66 11.64 18.61 20.95
N GLY A 67 10.33 18.39 21.16
CA GLY A 67 9.38 19.37 21.64
C GLY A 67 8.47 19.94 20.56
N GLU A 68 8.54 19.44 19.33
CA GLU A 68 7.69 19.88 18.23
C GLU A 68 6.21 19.56 18.49
N THR A 69 5.32 20.49 18.15
CA THR A 69 3.87 20.27 18.21
C THR A 69 3.36 19.85 16.84
N LEU A 70 3.18 18.55 16.66
CA LEU A 70 2.68 17.98 15.41
C LEU A 70 1.16 18.05 15.31
N ALA A 71 0.66 18.50 14.17
CA ALA A 71 -0.75 18.42 13.82
C ALA A 71 -1.12 17.02 13.33
N GLY A 72 -2.38 16.64 13.54
CA GLY A 72 -2.94 15.38 13.04
C GLY A 72 -2.77 14.18 13.97
N THR A 73 -3.27 13.05 13.50
CA THR A 73 -3.27 11.78 14.24
C THR A 73 -1.88 11.14 14.21
N PRO A 74 -1.37 10.62 15.34
CA PRO A 74 -0.13 9.86 15.34
C PRO A 74 -0.18 8.65 14.39
N PRO A 75 0.97 8.21 13.83
CA PRO A 75 1.06 7.00 13.04
C PRO A 75 0.48 5.77 13.77
N ALA A 76 -0.14 4.87 13.02
CA ALA A 76 -0.58 3.57 13.52
C ALA A 76 0.61 2.77 14.08
N GLY A 77 0.41 2.05 15.18
CA GLY A 77 1.44 1.18 15.79
C GLY A 77 2.49 1.91 16.64
N ILE A 78 2.40 3.24 16.78
CA ILE A 78 3.35 4.04 17.57
C ILE A 78 3.45 3.58 19.03
N ASP A 79 4.65 3.65 19.60
CA ASP A 79 4.88 3.49 21.04
C ASP A 79 4.17 4.61 21.82
N GLN A 80 3.00 4.28 22.36
CA GLN A 80 2.17 5.20 23.13
C GLN A 80 2.84 5.63 24.44
N VAL A 81 3.59 4.74 25.09
CA VAL A 81 4.27 5.05 26.35
C VAL A 81 5.34 6.11 26.12
N ARG A 82 6.16 5.94 25.07
CA ARG A 82 7.16 6.93 24.67
C ARG A 82 6.52 8.26 24.27
N LEU A 83 5.44 8.21 23.49
CA LEU A 83 4.68 9.41 23.11
C LEU A 83 4.16 10.20 24.32
N TRP A 84 3.54 9.53 25.30
CA TRP A 84 3.00 10.20 26.49
C TRP A 84 4.09 10.73 27.41
N ARG A 85 5.21 10.02 27.55
CA ARG A 85 6.39 10.50 28.29
C ARG A 85 6.93 11.80 27.68
N ALA A 86 7.08 11.85 26.35
CA ALA A 86 7.53 13.04 25.65
C ALA A 86 6.58 14.24 25.86
N ARG A 87 5.26 14.00 25.84
CA ARG A 87 4.24 15.02 26.14
C ARG A 87 4.34 15.53 27.58
N ILE A 88 4.54 14.65 28.56
CA ILE A 88 4.74 15.06 29.96
C ILE A 88 5.99 15.93 30.09
N ALA A 89 7.12 15.50 29.53
CA ALA A 89 8.37 16.24 29.56
C ALA A 89 8.24 17.64 28.95
N ARG A 90 7.50 17.76 27.84
CA ARG A 90 7.19 19.06 27.23
C ARG A 90 6.39 19.96 28.16
N GLU A 91 5.30 19.46 28.76
CA GLU A 91 4.49 20.29 29.66
C GLU A 91 5.24 20.65 30.95
N GLN A 92 6.13 19.78 31.46
CA GLN A 92 7.04 20.11 32.56
C GLN A 92 8.00 21.24 32.20
N ARG A 93 8.62 21.19 31.01
CA ARG A 93 9.47 22.29 30.49
C ARG A 93 8.71 23.61 30.38
N ARG A 94 7.44 23.57 29.94
CA ARG A 94 6.57 24.76 29.88
C ARG A 94 6.19 25.29 31.26
N LEU A 95 6.03 24.41 32.25
CA LEU A 95 5.65 24.80 33.60
C LEU A 95 6.81 25.45 34.37
N ALA A 96 8.03 24.95 34.19
CA ALA A 96 9.23 25.35 34.92
C ALA A 96 9.42 26.89 35.05
N PRO A 97 9.39 27.69 33.97
CA PRO A 97 9.58 29.13 34.08
C PRO A 97 8.42 29.85 34.79
N LEU A 98 7.26 29.22 34.91
CA LEU A 98 6.05 29.85 35.47
C LEU A 98 5.87 29.58 36.97
N ILE A 99 6.68 28.73 37.62
CA ILE A 99 6.42 28.28 39.00
C ILE A 99 6.37 29.46 39.99
N ASN A 100 7.26 30.44 39.85
CA ASN A 100 7.41 31.56 40.78
C ASN A 100 6.94 32.91 40.23
N VAL A 101 6.34 32.93 39.03
CA VAL A 101 5.90 34.17 38.39
C VAL A 101 4.50 34.55 38.86
N ARG A 102 4.32 35.76 39.36
CA ARG A 102 3.00 36.27 39.80
C ARG A 102 2.30 36.96 38.62
N GLY A 103 0.98 36.88 38.60
CA GLY A 103 0.14 37.49 37.56
C GLY A 103 -1.04 36.58 37.16
N THR A 104 -2.12 37.20 36.68
CA THR A 104 -3.35 36.50 36.30
C THR A 104 -3.18 35.67 35.03
N ALA A 105 -2.42 36.18 34.05
CA ALA A 105 -2.10 35.47 32.82
C ALA A 105 -1.26 34.20 33.10
N GLU A 106 -0.26 34.29 33.96
CA GLU A 106 0.62 33.19 34.34
C GLU A 106 -0.13 32.17 35.21
N ALA A 107 -1.05 32.62 36.06
CA ALA A 107 -1.94 31.73 36.80
C ALA A 107 -2.83 30.89 35.86
N ASN A 108 -3.39 31.52 34.82
CA ASN A 108 -4.17 30.83 33.79
C ASN A 108 -3.30 29.85 32.98
N ALA A 109 -2.10 30.28 32.55
CA ALA A 109 -1.16 29.40 31.84
C ALA A 109 -0.77 28.18 32.68
N ARG A 110 -0.45 28.36 33.97
CA ARG A 110 -0.18 27.23 34.89
C ARG A 110 -1.37 26.29 35.02
N ARG A 111 -2.59 26.82 35.12
CA ARG A 111 -3.82 26.01 35.20
C ARG A 111 -3.98 25.13 33.97
N ASP A 112 -3.78 25.69 32.78
CA ASP A 112 -3.90 24.94 31.52
C ASP A 112 -2.79 23.89 31.37
N ILE A 113 -1.55 24.23 31.73
CA ILE A 113 -0.43 23.27 31.71
C ILE A 113 -0.70 22.11 32.70
N ARG A 114 -1.17 22.40 33.92
CA ARG A 114 -1.54 21.35 34.90
C ARG A 114 -2.70 20.47 34.42
N LYS A 115 -3.66 21.02 33.66
CA LYS A 115 -4.72 20.23 33.01
C LYS A 115 -4.11 19.28 31.97
N ASN A 116 -3.20 19.77 31.13
CA ASN A 116 -2.52 18.96 30.13
C ASN A 116 -1.64 17.88 30.75
N LEU A 117 -0.91 18.19 31.82
CA LEU A 117 -0.11 17.21 32.57
C LEU A 117 -0.97 16.07 33.10
N ARG A 118 -2.10 16.37 33.75
CA ARG A 118 -3.04 15.35 34.24
C ARG A 118 -3.55 14.46 33.11
N LYS A 119 -3.92 15.07 31.97
CA LYS A 119 -4.34 14.32 30.77
C LYS A 119 -3.24 13.40 30.25
N ALA A 120 -2.00 13.90 30.18
CA ALA A 120 -0.86 13.14 29.67
C ALA A 120 -0.45 12.01 30.62
N GLN A 121 -0.50 12.22 31.94
CA GLN A 121 -0.27 11.20 32.96
C GLN A 121 -1.32 10.08 32.90
N ALA A 122 -2.61 10.43 32.78
CA ALA A 122 -3.66 9.44 32.59
C ALA A 122 -3.47 8.65 31.29
N GLY A 123 -3.05 9.34 30.21
CA GLY A 123 -2.69 8.69 28.94
C GLY A 123 -1.52 7.71 29.07
N LEU A 124 -0.47 8.09 29.80
CA LEU A 124 0.68 7.23 30.09
C LEU A 124 0.27 5.99 30.88
N GLN A 125 -0.53 6.16 31.94
CA GLN A 125 -1.00 5.05 32.76
C GLN A 125 -1.82 4.06 31.93
N ARG A 126 -2.73 4.56 31.08
CA ARG A 126 -3.51 3.72 30.17
C ARG A 126 -2.60 2.97 29.18
N ALA A 127 -1.65 3.67 28.57
CA ALA A 127 -0.70 3.04 27.63
C ALA A 127 0.14 1.94 28.29
N GLN A 128 0.56 2.14 29.55
CA GLN A 128 1.28 1.12 30.33
C GLN A 128 0.39 -0.08 30.66
N GLN A 129 -0.88 0.16 31.00
CA GLN A 129 -1.85 -0.91 31.24
C GLN A 129 -2.11 -1.71 29.97
N ASP A 130 -2.36 -1.05 28.84
CA ASP A 130 -2.59 -1.71 27.55
C ASP A 130 -1.36 -2.53 27.12
N GLN A 131 -0.14 -2.01 27.37
CA GLN A 131 1.10 -2.73 27.10
C GLN A 131 1.26 -3.96 28.00
N ALA A 132 0.91 -3.84 29.30
CA ALA A 132 0.98 -4.95 30.24
C ALA A 132 -0.06 -6.05 29.95
N THR A 133 -1.22 -5.70 29.42
CA THR A 133 -2.26 -6.66 29.02
C THR A 133 -2.02 -7.28 27.64
N GLY A 134 -1.03 -6.77 26.89
CA GLY A 134 -0.75 -7.21 25.52
C GLY A 134 -1.81 -6.78 24.50
N ALA A 135 -2.69 -5.83 24.85
CA ALA A 135 -3.75 -5.35 23.97
C ALA A 135 -3.27 -4.37 22.89
N VAL A 136 -2.00 -3.96 22.92
CA VAL A 136 -1.44 -2.98 21.98
C VAL A 136 -1.05 -3.65 20.66
N ASP A 137 -1.70 -3.22 19.58
CA ASP A 137 -1.27 -3.57 18.23
C ASP A 137 -0.13 -2.64 17.79
N HIS A 138 1.10 -3.16 17.79
CA HIS A 138 2.30 -2.44 17.35
C HIS A 138 2.45 -2.39 15.82
N ARG A 139 1.59 -3.06 15.06
CA ARG A 139 1.68 -3.08 13.60
C ARG A 139 1.40 -1.70 13.00
N GLY A 140 2.18 -1.38 11.96
CA GLY A 140 1.97 -0.21 11.12
C GLY A 140 0.68 -0.27 10.29
N SER A 141 0.39 0.82 9.61
CA SER A 141 -0.78 0.96 8.75
C SER A 141 -0.80 -0.05 7.58
N ALA A 142 0.36 -0.36 7.01
CA ALA A 142 0.53 -1.31 5.92
C ALA A 142 0.12 -2.71 6.34
N ALA A 143 0.71 -3.23 7.41
CA ALA A 143 0.37 -4.54 7.96
C ALA A 143 -1.12 -4.67 8.32
N ARG A 144 -1.72 -3.64 8.95
CA ARG A 144 -3.16 -3.62 9.27
C ARG A 144 -4.04 -3.62 8.02
N THR A 145 -3.64 -2.87 6.99
CA THR A 145 -4.34 -2.86 5.70
C THR A 145 -4.29 -4.23 5.05
N ARG A 146 -3.11 -4.87 5.03
CA ARG A 146 -2.95 -6.23 4.49
C ARG A 146 -3.80 -7.24 5.24
N ASP A 147 -3.84 -7.18 6.57
CA ASP A 147 -4.65 -8.07 7.41
C ASP A 147 -6.14 -7.91 7.12
N ARG A 148 -6.62 -6.66 7.06
CA ARG A 148 -8.01 -6.34 6.65
C ARG A 148 -8.32 -6.88 5.25
N ASP A 149 -7.42 -6.67 4.30
CA ASP A 149 -7.63 -7.09 2.92
C ASP A 149 -7.61 -8.62 2.79
N ARG A 150 -6.79 -9.32 3.58
CA ARG A 150 -6.81 -10.79 3.69
C ARG A 150 -8.10 -11.28 4.32
N ALA A 151 -8.56 -10.67 5.41
CA ALA A 151 -9.82 -11.02 6.06
C ALA A 151 -11.01 -10.88 5.10
N ARG A 152 -11.04 -9.84 4.27
CA ARG A 152 -12.08 -9.64 3.23
C ARG A 152 -12.05 -10.72 2.14
N ARG A 153 -10.88 -11.27 1.81
CA ARG A 153 -10.71 -12.30 0.77
C ARG A 153 -10.96 -13.73 1.26
N GLY A 154 -11.12 -13.94 2.57
CA GLY A 154 -11.44 -15.24 3.17
C GLY A 154 -10.22 -16.12 3.49
N PRO A 155 -10.44 -17.29 4.14
CA PRO A 155 -9.40 -18.10 4.80
C PRO A 155 -8.34 -18.74 3.89
N LYS A 156 -8.48 -18.65 2.56
CA LYS A 156 -7.48 -19.12 1.58
C LYS A 156 -6.43 -18.06 1.20
N ALA A 157 -6.40 -16.91 1.86
CA ALA A 157 -5.58 -15.76 1.48
C ALA A 157 -4.09 -15.89 1.86
N GLY A 158 -3.43 -16.93 1.33
CA GLY A 158 -1.98 -16.87 1.10
C GLY A 158 -1.65 -15.94 -0.09
N PRO A 159 -0.36 -15.69 -0.37
CA PRO A 159 0.04 -15.03 -1.61
C PRO A 159 -0.54 -15.79 -2.81
N VAL A 160 -1.42 -15.13 -3.57
CA VAL A 160 -2.01 -15.73 -4.78
C VAL A 160 -1.15 -15.31 -5.96
N VAL A 161 -0.50 -16.30 -6.57
CA VAL A 161 0.31 -16.12 -7.78
C VAL A 161 -0.22 -16.99 -8.89
N ASN A 162 -0.14 -16.48 -10.11
CA ASN A 162 -0.50 -17.25 -11.29
C ASN A 162 0.63 -18.21 -11.66
N LEU A 163 0.33 -19.50 -11.74
CA LEU A 163 1.27 -20.51 -12.20
C LEU A 163 1.49 -20.48 -13.72
N THR A 164 0.50 -20.02 -14.47
CA THR A 164 0.52 -20.01 -15.93
C THR A 164 1.38 -18.85 -16.45
N ASP A 165 1.17 -17.66 -15.88
CA ASP A 165 1.96 -16.47 -16.13
C ASP A 165 2.13 -15.65 -14.84
N PRO A 166 3.27 -15.78 -14.14
CA PRO A 166 3.54 -15.06 -12.89
C PRO A 166 3.56 -13.54 -13.01
N GLN A 167 3.69 -13.00 -14.22
CA GLN A 167 3.73 -11.57 -14.49
C GLN A 167 2.34 -10.97 -14.76
N ALA A 168 1.35 -11.79 -15.13
CA ALA A 168 -0.02 -11.33 -15.32
C ALA A 168 -0.66 -10.86 -14.00
N ARG A 169 -1.58 -9.90 -14.07
CA ARG A 169 -2.32 -9.35 -12.92
C ARG A 169 -3.83 -9.45 -13.15
N LEU A 170 -4.60 -9.47 -12.06
CA LEU A 170 -6.05 -9.31 -12.12
C LEU A 170 -6.38 -7.84 -12.40
N MET A 171 -7.09 -7.59 -13.49
CA MET A 171 -7.51 -6.29 -13.98
C MET A 171 -9.01 -6.19 -13.86
N VAL A 172 -9.54 -5.06 -13.40
CA VAL A 172 -11.00 -4.87 -13.29
C VAL A 172 -11.55 -4.55 -14.68
N GLU A 173 -12.55 -5.31 -15.12
CA GLU A 173 -13.26 -5.07 -16.36
C GLU A 173 -14.30 -3.97 -16.15
N GLY A 174 -13.90 -2.73 -16.49
CA GLY A 174 -14.80 -1.58 -16.66
C GLY A 174 -15.93 -1.44 -15.64
N SER A 175 -17.09 -0.94 -16.09
CA SER A 175 -18.29 -0.75 -15.28
C SER A 175 -19.05 -2.05 -14.97
N GLY A 176 -18.64 -3.18 -15.54
CA GLY A 176 -19.32 -4.48 -15.40
C GLY A 176 -18.95 -5.27 -14.15
N GLY A 177 -17.92 -4.85 -13.40
CA GLY A 177 -17.53 -5.48 -12.14
C GLY A 177 -16.84 -6.84 -12.29
N GLY A 178 -16.45 -7.23 -13.51
CA GLY A 178 -15.65 -8.42 -13.80
C GLY A 178 -14.17 -8.20 -13.48
N SER A 179 -13.39 -9.28 -13.46
CA SER A 179 -11.93 -9.20 -13.42
C SER A 179 -11.28 -10.20 -14.35
N VAL A 180 -10.40 -9.73 -15.22
CA VAL A 180 -9.64 -10.55 -16.17
C VAL A 180 -8.18 -10.63 -15.78
N GLN A 181 -7.55 -11.76 -16.02
CA GLN A 181 -6.11 -11.88 -15.86
C GLN A 181 -5.40 -11.44 -17.13
N GLY A 182 -4.58 -10.40 -17.05
CA GLY A 182 -3.91 -9.86 -18.22
C GLY A 182 -2.85 -8.81 -17.91
N TYR A 183 -2.54 -8.05 -18.95
CA TYR A 183 -1.66 -6.88 -18.93
C TYR A 183 -2.43 -5.68 -19.42
N ASN A 184 -2.09 -4.53 -18.87
CA ASN A 184 -2.58 -3.27 -19.37
C ASN A 184 -1.78 -2.91 -20.62
N SER A 185 -2.44 -2.72 -21.75
CA SER A 185 -1.79 -2.36 -23.01
C SER A 185 -2.12 -0.93 -23.41
N GLN A 186 -1.10 -0.09 -23.59
CA GLN A 186 -1.24 1.17 -24.31
C GLN A 186 -0.66 1.03 -25.71
N ILE A 187 -1.48 1.34 -26.71
CA ILE A 187 -1.12 1.28 -28.11
C ILE A 187 -0.94 2.71 -28.61
N ALA A 188 0.21 3.00 -29.22
CA ALA A 188 0.35 4.21 -30.02
C ALA A 188 0.09 3.89 -31.49
N SER A 189 -0.70 4.77 -32.10
CA SER A 189 -0.99 4.76 -33.52
C SER A 189 -0.46 6.05 -34.15
N SER A 190 -0.04 5.99 -35.41
CA SER A 190 0.07 7.17 -36.25
C SER A 190 -1.31 7.73 -36.60
N ASP A 191 -1.32 8.94 -37.14
CA ASP A 191 -2.55 9.59 -37.64
C ASP A 191 -3.18 8.78 -38.79
N ASP A 192 -2.37 8.06 -39.56
CA ASP A 192 -2.80 7.13 -40.62
C ASP A 192 -3.28 5.77 -40.10
N HIS A 193 -3.53 5.64 -38.80
CA HIS A 193 -3.99 4.41 -38.13
C HIS A 193 -3.01 3.22 -38.12
N PHE A 194 -1.70 3.46 -38.30
CA PHE A 194 -0.68 2.41 -38.14
C PHE A 194 -0.22 2.31 -36.69
N VAL A 195 -0.22 1.09 -36.14
CA VAL A 195 0.36 0.82 -34.82
C VAL A 195 1.87 0.96 -34.87
N ILE A 196 2.38 1.99 -34.18
CA ILE A 196 3.80 2.35 -34.13
C ILE A 196 4.49 1.83 -32.87
N GLY A 197 3.73 1.40 -31.86
CA GLY A 197 4.29 0.78 -30.67
C GLY A 197 3.23 0.32 -29.68
N VAL A 198 3.59 -0.71 -28.92
CA VAL A 198 2.77 -1.26 -27.83
C VAL A 198 3.59 -1.21 -26.55
N HIS A 199 3.00 -0.71 -25.48
CA HIS A 199 3.56 -0.75 -24.14
C HIS A 199 2.65 -1.61 -23.25
N LEU A 200 3.22 -2.63 -22.64
CA LEU A 200 2.52 -3.51 -21.70
C LEU A 200 2.92 -3.17 -20.27
N SER A 201 1.95 -3.08 -19.38
CA SER A 201 2.16 -2.81 -17.96
C SER A 201 1.36 -3.77 -17.08
N GLN A 202 1.83 -3.95 -15.86
CA GLN A 202 1.15 -4.73 -14.84
C GLN A 202 0.21 -3.88 -13.98
N ASP A 203 0.10 -2.57 -14.24
CA ASP A 203 -0.76 -1.70 -13.45
C ASP A 203 -2.21 -1.81 -13.89
N ALA A 204 -3.12 -1.86 -12.91
CA ALA A 204 -4.54 -1.92 -13.17
C ALA A 204 -5.11 -0.63 -13.81
N ASN A 205 -4.37 0.48 -13.80
CA ASN A 205 -4.78 1.74 -14.42
C ASN A 205 -3.61 2.43 -15.14
N ASP A 206 -3.96 3.40 -15.98
CA ASP A 206 -3.02 4.11 -16.86
C ASP A 206 -2.50 5.43 -16.28
N LEU A 207 -2.91 5.80 -15.06
CA LEU A 207 -2.73 7.15 -14.51
C LEU A 207 -1.26 7.60 -14.53
N HIS A 208 -0.33 6.68 -14.29
CA HIS A 208 1.11 6.95 -14.26
C HIS A 208 1.86 6.29 -15.43
N ARG A 209 1.14 5.81 -16.45
CA ARG A 209 1.72 5.02 -17.55
C ARG A 209 1.95 5.80 -18.84
N TRP A 210 1.48 7.05 -18.93
CA TRP A 210 1.74 7.93 -20.07
C TRP A 210 3.24 8.14 -20.37
N THR A 211 4.01 8.58 -19.37
CA THR A 211 5.45 8.86 -19.52
C THR A 211 6.26 7.61 -19.90
N PRO A 212 6.11 6.45 -19.23
CA PRO A 212 6.84 5.25 -19.64
C PRO A 212 6.39 4.71 -21.01
N ALA A 213 5.10 4.80 -21.38
CA ALA A 213 4.63 4.38 -22.69
C ALA A 213 5.27 5.20 -23.83
N THR A 214 5.26 6.53 -23.69
CA THR A 214 5.87 7.44 -24.68
C THR A 214 7.39 7.29 -24.77
N ALA A 215 8.08 7.04 -23.64
CA ALA A 215 9.51 6.75 -23.63
C ALA A 215 9.84 5.45 -24.38
N THR A 216 9.05 4.40 -24.16
CA THR A 216 9.20 3.11 -24.85
C THR A 216 9.02 3.26 -26.36
N GLN A 217 7.96 3.95 -26.78
CA GLN A 217 7.66 4.20 -28.20
C GLN A 217 8.78 5.00 -28.90
N ARG A 218 9.30 6.04 -28.23
CA ARG A 218 10.43 6.82 -28.74
C ARG A 218 11.67 5.94 -28.94
N ASN A 219 11.91 4.99 -28.04
CA ASN A 219 13.05 4.09 -28.13
C ASN A 219 12.87 3.09 -29.29
N THR A 220 11.69 2.51 -29.45
CA THR A 220 11.35 1.61 -30.56
C THR A 220 11.53 2.29 -31.93
N MET A 221 11.08 3.55 -32.06
CA MET A 221 11.28 4.33 -33.29
C MET A 221 12.75 4.65 -33.58
N ARG A 222 13.57 4.83 -32.53
CA ARG A 222 15.01 5.04 -32.69
C ARG A 222 15.73 3.77 -33.13
N THR A 223 15.37 2.61 -32.57
CA THR A 223 15.97 1.33 -32.93
C THR A 223 15.55 0.82 -34.32
N ASN A 224 14.40 1.25 -34.83
CA ASN A 224 13.89 0.84 -36.14
C ASN A 224 14.24 1.82 -37.30
N ARG A 225 15.02 2.89 -37.04
CA ARG A 225 15.65 3.66 -38.12
C ARG A 225 16.85 2.88 -38.64
N VAL A 226 16.64 2.15 -39.73
CA VAL A 226 17.69 1.71 -40.67
C VAL A 226 18.01 2.87 -41.60
#